data_AF-A0A2D5PR49-F1
#
_entry.id   AF-A0A2D5PR49-F1
#
_cell.length_a   1.000
_cell.length_b   1.000
_cell.length_c   1.000
_cell.angle_alpha   90.00
_cell.angle_beta   90.00
_cell.angle_gamma   90.00
#
_symmetry.space_group_name_H-M   'P 1'
#
loop_
_entity.id
_entity.type
_entity.pdbx_description
1 polymer ?
#
loop_
_entity_poly.entity_id
_entity_poly.type
_entity_poly.pdbx_seq_one_letter_code
_entity_poly.pdbx_strand_id
1 'polypeptide(L)'
;MFSFFQYPSSSLLIIFLLIINKLVILILYKLPLLMFSFWAIPLLSFSIFLYKKSIRGYQSYAFILLLYFMFSSLRVFGVPNPLPFDITELVLVVLAFINALYGPKNINSN
;
A
#
# COMPACT_ATOMS: atom_id res chain seq x y z
N MET A 1 8.04 -0.37 -21.90
CA MET A 1 9.42 -0.35 -21.37
C MET A 1 9.46 0.63 -20.19
N PHE A 2 8.95 0.23 -19.02
CA PHE A 2 9.13 0.96 -17.76
C PHE A 2 10.10 0.14 -16.92
N SER A 3 11.40 0.35 -17.12
CA SER A 3 12.48 -0.39 -16.45
C SER A 3 12.88 0.20 -15.09
N PHE A 4 12.06 1.07 -14.50
CA PHE A 4 12.58 2.06 -13.57
C PHE A 4 12.86 1.59 -12.14
N PHE A 5 12.38 0.42 -11.72
CA PHE A 5 12.75 -0.09 -10.40
C PHE A 5 12.80 -1.61 -10.43
N GLN A 6 13.82 -2.17 -9.76
CA GLN A 6 13.70 -3.51 -9.22
C GLN A 6 12.41 -3.52 -8.38
N TYR A 7 11.33 -4.11 -8.92
CA TYR A 7 9.98 -4.15 -8.33
C TYR A 7 9.90 -4.40 -6.81
N PRO A 8 10.76 -5.24 -6.19
CA PRO A 8 10.79 -5.34 -4.72
C PRO A 8 11.16 -4.02 -4.04
N SER A 9 12.14 -3.29 -4.54
CA SER A 9 12.61 -2.02 -3.96
C SER A 9 11.57 -0.91 -4.08
N SER A 10 10.90 -0.79 -5.24
CA SER A 10 9.80 0.18 -5.38
C SER A 10 8.60 -0.18 -4.50
N SER A 11 8.28 -1.47 -4.37
CA SER A 11 7.19 -1.92 -3.49
C SER A 11 7.50 -1.59 -2.03
N LEU A 12 8.72 -1.84 -1.57
CA LEU A 12 9.17 -1.50 -0.22
C LEU A 12 9.12 0.02 0.04
N LEU A 13 9.54 0.83 -0.94
CA LEU A 13 9.48 2.29 -0.84
C LEU A 13 8.03 2.78 -0.68
N ILE A 14 7.09 2.25 -1.47
CA ILE A 14 5.68 2.63 -1.38
C ILE A 14 5.08 2.21 -0.03
N ILE A 15 5.40 0.99 0.45
CA ILE A 15 4.96 0.51 1.78
C ILE A 15 5.50 1.43 2.88
N PHE A 16 6.77 1.81 2.80
CA PHE A 16 7.39 2.73 3.75
C PHE A 16 6.69 4.10 3.76
N LEU A 17 6.39 4.67 2.58
CA LEU A 17 5.64 5.92 2.46
C LEU A 17 4.21 5.80 3.02
N LEU A 18 3.52 4.69 2.78
CA LEU A 18 2.19 4.43 3.35
C LEU A 18 2.22 4.42 4.89
N ILE A 19 3.22 3.75 5.48
CA ILE A 19 3.39 3.68 6.93
C ILE A 19 3.70 5.07 7.50
N ILE A 20 4.61 5.82 6.88
CA ILE A 20 4.92 7.20 7.30
C ILE A 20 3.65 8.06 7.24
N ASN A 21 2.90 8.00 6.15
CA ASN A 21 1.67 8.79 6.01
C ASN A 21 0.67 8.44 7.12
N LYS A 22 0.50 7.14 7.42
CA LYS A 22 -0.38 6.68 8.51
C LYS A 22 0.12 7.08 9.90
N LEU A 23 1.44 7.11 10.12
CA LEU A 23 2.06 7.60 11.35
C LEU A 23 1.81 9.10 11.54
N VAL A 24 1.94 9.90 10.47
CA VAL A 24 1.62 11.33 10.50
C VAL A 24 0.14 11.53 10.85
N ILE A 25 -0.77 10.74 10.27
CA ILE A 25 -2.19 10.80 10.61
C ILE A 25 -2.42 10.45 12.09
N LEU A 26 -1.72 9.44 12.62
CA LEU A 26 -1.81 9.05 14.02
C LEU A 26 -1.38 10.16 14.97
N ILE A 27 -0.27 10.84 14.67
CA ILE A 27 0.26 11.91 15.53
C ILE A 27 -0.60 13.18 15.45
N LEU A 28 -0.94 13.62 14.24
CA LEU A 28 -1.62 14.90 14.03
C LEU A 28 -3.13 14.83 14.30
N TYR A 29 -3.78 13.75 13.90
CA TYR A 29 -5.25 13.59 13.98
C TYR A 29 -5.68 12.61 15.06
N LYS A 30 -4.76 12.20 15.95
CA LYS A 30 -5.01 11.32 17.10
C LYS A 30 -5.74 10.02 16.73
N LEU A 31 -5.31 9.41 15.62
CA LEU A 31 -5.87 8.14 15.17
C LEU A 31 -5.60 7.05 16.23
N PRO A 32 -6.59 6.19 16.58
CA PRO A 32 -6.39 5.16 17.57
C PRO A 32 -5.25 4.20 17.17
N LEU A 33 -4.34 3.91 18.09
CA LEU A 33 -3.19 3.03 17.82
C LEU A 33 -3.63 1.66 17.27
N LEU A 34 -4.77 1.16 17.72
CA LEU A 34 -5.39 -0.08 17.20
C LEU A 34 -5.67 0.00 15.69
N MET A 35 -6.26 1.10 15.22
CA MET A 35 -6.57 1.29 13.80
C MET A 35 -5.29 1.43 12.97
N PHE A 36 -4.27 2.10 13.50
CA PHE A 36 -2.96 2.16 12.84
C PHE A 36 -2.37 0.76 12.68
N SER A 37 -2.30 -0.03 13.76
CA SER A 37 -1.75 -1.39 13.74
C SER A 37 -2.51 -2.31 12.80
N PHE A 38 -3.85 -2.22 12.76
CA PHE A 38 -4.69 -3.00 11.86
C PHE A 38 -4.31 -2.80 10.39
N TRP A 39 -3.95 -1.58 9.99
CA TRP A 39 -3.54 -1.27 8.62
C TRP A 39 -2.04 -1.53 8.38
N ALA A 40 -1.18 -1.29 9.37
CA ALA A 40 0.26 -1.42 9.22
C ALA A 40 0.72 -2.89 9.16
N ILE A 41 0.12 -3.78 9.94
CA ILE A 41 0.53 -5.18 10.03
C ILE A 41 0.40 -5.92 8.68
N PRO A 42 -0.76 -5.86 7.97
CA PRO A 42 -0.88 -6.50 6.66
C PRO A 42 0.11 -5.93 5.64
N LEU A 43 0.31 -4.61 5.62
CA LEU A 43 1.26 -3.95 4.73
C LEU A 43 2.71 -4.41 4.99
N LEU A 44 3.13 -4.48 6.25
CA LEU A 44 4.46 -4.94 6.64
C LEU A 44 4.66 -6.44 6.35
N SER A 45 3.65 -7.26 6.59
CA SER A 45 3.71 -8.71 6.33
C SER A 45 4.03 -9.03 4.87
N PHE A 46 3.62 -8.15 3.95
CA PHE A 46 3.91 -8.31 2.53
C PHE A 46 5.40 -8.23 2.19
N SER A 47 6.19 -7.49 2.97
CA SER A 47 7.64 -7.37 2.75
C SER A 47 8.33 -8.74 2.72
N ILE A 48 7.85 -9.71 3.53
CA ILE A 48 8.38 -11.08 3.56
C ILE A 48 8.13 -11.80 2.23
N PHE A 49 6.97 -11.59 1.62
CA PHE A 49 6.60 -12.22 0.35
C PHE A 49 7.29 -11.59 -0.86
N LEU A 50 7.65 -10.29 -0.77
CA LEU A 50 8.47 -9.60 -1.78
C LEU A 50 9.83 -10.28 -1.96
N TYR A 51 10.52 -10.61 -0.86
CA TYR A 51 11.82 -11.30 -0.91
C TYR A 51 11.73 -12.69 -1.53
N LYS A 52 10.64 -13.42 -1.26
CA LYS A 52 10.40 -14.76 -1.81
C LYS A 52 9.97 -14.77 -3.28
N LYS A 53 9.78 -13.60 -3.91
CA LYS A 53 9.28 -13.45 -5.29
C LYS A 53 8.06 -14.36 -5.58
N SER A 54 7.16 -14.49 -4.60
CA SER A 54 6.02 -15.39 -4.70
C SER A 54 4.88 -14.75 -5.48
N ILE A 55 4.51 -15.32 -6.64
CA ILE A 55 3.37 -14.87 -7.45
C ILE A 55 2.08 -14.84 -6.62
N ARG A 56 1.84 -15.90 -5.84
CA ARG A 56 0.67 -15.98 -4.94
C ARG A 56 0.69 -14.88 -3.87
N GLY A 57 1.89 -14.50 -3.39
CA GLY A 57 2.06 -13.40 -2.44
C GLY A 57 1.70 -12.04 -3.05
N TYR A 58 2.13 -11.76 -4.28
CA TYR A 58 1.73 -10.55 -4.99
C TYR A 58 0.22 -10.49 -5.23
N GLN A 59 -0.41 -11.62 -5.58
CA GLN A 59 -1.85 -11.69 -5.77
C GLN A 59 -2.64 -11.46 -4.47
N SER A 60 -2.23 -12.09 -3.35
CA SER A 60 -2.88 -11.87 -2.06
C SER A 60 -2.70 -10.44 -1.56
N TYR A 61 -1.55 -9.82 -1.84
CA TYR A 61 -1.31 -8.41 -1.49
C TYR A 61 -2.14 -7.43 -2.32
N ALA A 62 -2.26 -7.67 -3.63
CA ALA A 62 -3.16 -6.88 -4.47
C ALA A 62 -4.60 -6.93 -3.94
N PHE A 63 -5.04 -8.08 -3.44
CA PHE A 63 -6.35 -8.21 -2.78
C PHE A 63 -6.45 -7.38 -1.49
N ILE A 64 -5.44 -7.43 -0.61
CA ILE A 64 -5.39 -6.61 0.62
C ILE A 64 -5.42 -5.11 0.27
N LEU A 65 -4.66 -4.69 -0.75
CA LEU A 65 -4.64 -3.30 -1.21
C LEU A 65 -5.98 -2.87 -1.81
N LEU A 66 -6.72 -3.77 -2.45
CA LEU A 66 -8.06 -3.48 -2.95
C LEU A 66 -9.03 -3.19 -1.80
N LEU A 67 -8.99 -3.99 -0.72
CA LEU A 67 -9.76 -3.71 0.49
C LEU A 67 -9.34 -2.36 1.10
N TYR A 68 -8.04 -2.11 1.20
CA TYR A 68 -7.50 -0.84 1.68
C TYR A 68 -8.03 0.33 0.85
N PHE A 69 -8.00 0.22 -0.47
CA PHE A 69 -8.51 1.21 -1.40
C PHE A 69 -9.99 1.52 -1.13
N MET A 70 -10.82 0.50 -0.91
CA MET A 70 -12.24 0.71 -0.61
C MET A 70 -12.42 1.60 0.63
N PHE A 71 -11.75 1.31 1.74
CA PHE A 71 -11.84 2.14 2.95
C PHE A 71 -11.23 3.54 2.79
N SER A 72 -10.12 3.66 2.05
CA SER A 72 -9.50 4.96 1.78
C SER A 72 -10.39 5.84 0.89
N SER A 73 -11.07 5.24 -0.09
CA SER A 73 -11.96 5.95 -1.00
C SER A 73 -13.18 6.54 -0.27
N LEU A 74 -13.70 5.85 0.75
CA LEU A 74 -14.78 6.37 1.60
C LEU A 74 -14.35 7.61 2.38
N ARG A 75 -13.10 7.66 2.86
CA ARG A 75 -12.59 8.84 3.60
C ARG A 75 -12.32 10.03 2.69
N VAL A 76 -11.92 9.78 1.43
CA VAL A 76 -11.63 10.84 0.47
C VAL A 76 -12.91 11.38 -0.20
N PHE A 77 -13.80 10.50 -0.64
CA PHE A 77 -14.98 10.89 -1.42
C PHE A 77 -16.28 10.92 -0.60
N GLY A 78 -16.33 10.23 0.54
CA GLY A 78 -17.53 10.14 1.38
C GLY A 78 -17.65 11.22 2.46
N VAL A 79 -16.65 12.10 2.58
CA VAL A 79 -16.59 13.15 3.62
C VAL A 79 -16.49 14.52 2.93
N PRO A 80 -17.23 15.56 3.36
CA PRO A 80 -17.27 16.85 2.64
C PRO A 80 -15.93 17.60 2.60
N ASN A 81 -15.04 17.39 3.57
CA ASN A 81 -13.71 17.99 3.65
C ASN A 81 -12.67 16.92 3.98
N PRO A 82 -12.19 16.15 2.99
CA PRO A 82 -11.20 15.10 3.22
C PRO A 82 -9.85 15.71 3.61
N LEU A 83 -9.12 15.03 4.49
CA LEU A 83 -7.78 15.47 4.87
C LEU A 83 -6.82 15.28 3.68
N PRO A 84 -5.87 16.20 3.44
CA PRO A 84 -4.86 16.02 2.40
C PRO A 84 -4.10 14.68 2.54
N PHE A 85 -3.88 14.24 3.78
CA PHE A 85 -3.23 12.97 4.07
C PHE A 85 -4.06 11.73 3.69
N ASP A 86 -5.40 11.82 3.68
CA ASP A 86 -6.25 10.74 3.18
C ASP A 86 -6.15 10.64 1.64
N ILE A 87 -5.99 11.79 0.95
CA ILE A 87 -5.78 11.85 -0.51
C ILE A 87 -4.42 11.26 -0.87
N THR A 88 -3.35 11.65 -0.17
CA THR A 88 -2.02 11.06 -0.39
C THR A 88 -2.01 9.55 -0.12
N GLU A 89 -2.73 9.11 0.91
CA GLU A 89 -2.91 7.69 1.22
C GLU A 89 -3.57 6.94 0.06
N LEU A 90 -4.67 7.48 -0.48
CA LEU A 90 -5.38 6.89 -1.62
C LEU A 90 -4.47 6.76 -2.84
N VAL A 91 -3.72 7.80 -3.19
CA VAL A 91 -2.78 7.78 -4.32
C VAL A 91 -1.70 6.73 -4.11
N LEU A 92 -1.11 6.65 -2.92
CA LEU A 92 -0.09 5.66 -2.60
C LEU A 92 -0.63 4.22 -2.67
N VAL A 93 -1.87 3.97 -2.22
CA VAL A 93 -2.52 2.65 -2.31
C VAL A 93 -2.73 2.25 -3.77
N VAL A 94 -3.18 3.19 -4.63
CA VAL A 94 -3.34 2.93 -6.07
C VAL A 94 -2.00 2.60 -6.72
N LEU A 95 -0.94 3.35 -6.41
CA LEU A 95 0.41 3.08 -6.90
C LEU A 95 0.92 1.72 -6.41
N ALA A 96 0.69 1.38 -5.14
CA ALA A 96 1.04 0.08 -4.57
C ALA A 96 0.32 -1.06 -5.29
N PHE A 97 -0.97 -0.87 -5.60
CA PHE A 97 -1.80 -1.87 -6.26
C PHE A 97 -1.33 -2.13 -7.69
N ILE A 98 -1.06 -1.06 -8.45
CA ILE A 98 -0.49 -1.15 -9.79
C ILE A 98 0.85 -1.89 -9.73
N ASN A 99 1.75 -1.50 -8.82
CA ASN A 99 3.05 -2.14 -8.68
C ASN A 99 2.93 -3.64 -8.34
N ALA A 100 2.00 -4.00 -7.46
CA ALA A 100 1.72 -5.38 -7.09
C ALA A 100 1.20 -6.22 -8.27
N LEU A 101 0.39 -5.62 -9.15
CA LEU A 101 -0.20 -6.29 -10.32
C LEU A 101 0.82 -6.58 -11.41
N TYR A 102 1.82 -5.70 -11.58
CA TYR A 102 2.90 -5.88 -12.55
C TYR A 102 4.09 -6.71 -12.02
N GLY A 103 4.24 -6.86 -10.71
CA GLY A 103 5.30 -7.67 -10.09
C GLY A 103 5.42 -9.12 -10.63
N PRO A 104 4.33 -9.90 -10.70
CA PRO A 104 4.34 -11.28 -11.22
C PRO A 104 4.81 -11.45 -12.66
N LYS A 105 4.48 -10.50 -13.55
CA LYS A 105 4.85 -10.58 -14.98
C LYS A 105 6.37 -10.67 -15.17
N ASN A 106 7.14 -10.06 -14.27
CA ASN A 106 8.58 -10.05 -14.33
C ASN A 106 9.23 -11.30 -13.69
N ILE A 107 8.52 -12.01 -12.81
CA ILE A 107 8.99 -13.27 -12.22
C ILE A 107 8.98 -14.39 -13.26
N ASN A 108 7.97 -14.42 -14.12
CA ASN A 108 7.85 -15.44 -15.19
C ASN A 108 8.74 -15.16 -16.42
N SER A 109 9.38 -13.98 -16.48
CA SER A 109 10.23 -13.55 -17.60
C SER A 109 11.71 -13.87 -17.41
N ASN A 110 12.11 -14.33 -16.22
CA ASN A 110 13.45 -14.81 -15.89
C ASN A 110 13.44 -16.33 -15.79
#